data_AF-A0A349Y621-F1
#
_entry.id   AF-A0A349Y621-F1
#
_cell.length_a   1.000
_cell.length_b   1.000
_cell.length_c   1.000
_cell.angle_alpha   90.00
_cell.angle_beta   90.00
_cell.angle_gamma   90.00
#
_symmetry.space_group_name_H-M   'P 1'
#
loop_
_entity.id
_entity.type
_entity.pdbx_description
1 polymer ?
#
loop_
_entity_poly.entity_id
_entity_poly.type
_entity_poly.pdbx_seq_one_letter_code
_entity_poly.pdbx_strand_id
1 'polypeptide(L)'
;LEIGGQFNVAKRIPGKEEFHETLRYFRHKLGETGVEVKLDTVADVAALAGFDAVVIATGITPRRVDFPGADHPKVVTYLDVLLGRVQVGEQVAIIGAGGIGFDVGEFLVHEGPSSALDPARWMAEWGVDPTFEGRGALAKPAPEAPARKVWLLQRSPGKPGARLGKTTGWIHRATLKAKGVTMLGGVTYLGVDDAGLRIRVDGQEQLLPVSHVVVCAGQEPRRDLHAALQAAGINAQLIGGADVAAELDAKRAIDQGSRVAAAL
;
A
#
# COMPACT_ATOMS: atom_id res chain seq x y z
N LEU A 1 11.64 4.18 -16.94
CA LEU A 1 11.52 4.76 -15.56
C LEU A 1 10.55 5.93 -15.62
N GLU A 2 9.80 6.19 -14.55
CA GLU A 2 8.81 7.28 -14.49
C GLU A 2 8.81 7.95 -13.10
N ILE A 3 8.33 9.19 -13.02
CA ILE A 3 8.06 9.88 -11.75
C ILE A 3 6.95 9.15 -10.97
N GLY A 4 6.80 9.48 -9.68
CA GLY A 4 5.59 9.14 -8.92
C GLY A 4 5.80 8.35 -7.64
N GLY A 5 6.98 7.75 -7.45
CA GLY A 5 7.30 7.00 -6.23
C GLY A 5 6.21 5.97 -5.89
N GLN A 6 5.66 6.04 -4.67
CA GLN A 6 4.62 5.11 -4.22
C GLN A 6 3.29 5.22 -4.97
N PHE A 7 3.00 6.31 -5.69
CA PHE A 7 1.82 6.33 -6.59
C PHE A 7 1.92 5.32 -7.72
N ASN A 8 3.12 4.95 -8.17
CA ASN A 8 3.29 3.87 -9.15
C ASN A 8 2.94 2.48 -8.60
N VAL A 9 2.91 2.36 -7.27
CA VAL A 9 2.43 1.17 -6.55
C VAL A 9 0.92 1.30 -6.31
N ALA A 10 0.46 2.44 -5.79
CA ALA A 10 -0.94 2.68 -5.46
C ALA A 10 -1.88 2.61 -6.67
N LYS A 11 -1.45 3.10 -7.84
CA LYS A 11 -2.26 3.08 -9.07
C LYS A 11 -2.54 1.66 -9.61
N ARG A 12 -1.84 0.64 -9.09
CA ARG A 12 -2.03 -0.77 -9.46
C ARG A 12 -3.09 -1.47 -8.62
N ILE A 13 -3.55 -0.85 -7.54
CA ILE A 13 -4.61 -1.41 -6.71
C ILE A 13 -5.94 -1.25 -7.46
N PRO A 14 -6.73 -2.32 -7.64
CA PRO A 14 -8.06 -2.21 -8.22
C PRO A 14 -8.90 -1.15 -7.48
N GLY A 15 -9.54 -0.26 -8.22
CA GLY A 15 -10.33 0.85 -7.66
C GLY A 15 -9.51 2.10 -7.32
N LYS A 16 -8.20 2.12 -7.60
CA LYS A 16 -7.30 3.27 -7.41
C LYS A 16 -6.64 3.74 -8.70
N GLU A 17 -7.24 3.44 -9.83
CA GLU A 17 -6.75 3.77 -11.18
C GLU A 17 -6.63 5.29 -11.37
N GLU A 18 -7.45 6.08 -10.68
CA GLU A 18 -7.41 7.55 -10.71
C GLU A 18 -6.03 8.15 -10.33
N PHE A 19 -5.17 7.41 -9.62
CA PHE A 19 -3.79 7.87 -9.36
C PHE A 19 -2.94 7.99 -10.64
N HIS A 20 -3.34 7.36 -11.75
CA HIS A 20 -2.76 7.65 -13.06
C HIS A 20 -2.91 9.13 -13.45
N GLU A 21 -4.04 9.75 -13.12
CA GLU A 21 -4.31 11.16 -13.47
C GLU A 21 -3.45 12.12 -12.67
N THR A 22 -3.18 11.81 -11.40
CA THR A 22 -2.27 12.64 -10.60
C THR A 22 -0.85 12.61 -11.18
N LEU A 23 -0.39 11.45 -11.64
CA LEU A 23 0.92 11.33 -12.29
C LEU A 23 0.95 12.00 -13.66
N ARG A 24 -0.12 11.90 -14.45
CA ARG A 24 -0.26 12.62 -15.71
C ARG A 24 -0.17 14.13 -15.48
N TYR A 25 -0.89 14.64 -14.49
CA TYR A 25 -0.87 16.06 -14.12
C TYR A 25 0.55 16.54 -13.77
N PHE A 26 1.24 15.86 -12.84
CA PHE A 26 2.58 16.29 -12.45
C PHE A 26 3.62 16.14 -13.56
N ARG A 27 3.50 15.11 -14.41
CA ARG A 27 4.36 14.97 -15.59
C ARG A 27 4.22 16.16 -16.53
N HIS A 28 2.99 16.62 -16.76
CA HIS A 28 2.74 17.80 -17.56
C HIS A 28 3.27 19.07 -16.90
N LYS A 29 2.99 19.26 -15.60
CA LYS A 29 3.45 20.44 -14.85
C LYS A 29 4.96 20.59 -14.82
N LEU A 30 5.70 19.50 -14.60
CA LEU A 30 7.16 19.52 -14.64
C LEU A 30 7.70 20.02 -15.99
N GLY A 31 7.06 19.60 -17.09
CA GLY A 31 7.41 20.08 -18.43
C GLY A 31 7.05 21.55 -18.65
N GLU A 32 5.85 21.97 -18.25
CA GLU A 32 5.42 23.37 -18.35
C GLU A 32 6.30 24.33 -17.53
N THR A 33 6.76 23.91 -16.35
CA THR A 33 7.57 24.75 -15.46
C THR A 33 9.07 24.66 -15.72
N GLY A 34 9.50 23.87 -16.70
CA GLY A 34 10.92 23.73 -17.06
C GLY A 34 11.79 23.06 -16.00
N VAL A 35 11.21 22.21 -15.14
CA VAL A 35 11.99 21.48 -14.12
C VAL A 35 12.88 20.44 -14.80
N GLU A 36 14.18 20.46 -14.52
CA GLU A 36 15.11 19.44 -15.00
C GLU A 36 14.87 18.12 -14.25
N VAL A 37 14.33 17.12 -14.95
CA VAL A 37 14.02 15.81 -14.36
C VAL A 37 15.11 14.80 -14.75
N LYS A 38 15.84 14.28 -13.74
CA LYS A 38 16.81 13.20 -13.91
C LYS A 38 16.24 11.88 -13.37
N LEU A 39 15.77 11.03 -14.29
CA LEU A 39 15.38 9.65 -13.98
C LEU A 39 16.59 8.73 -14.07
N ASP A 40 16.47 7.51 -13.54
CA ASP A 40 17.58 6.53 -13.52
C ASP A 40 18.86 7.04 -12.85
N THR A 41 18.71 8.01 -11.93
CA THR A 41 19.83 8.69 -11.30
C THR A 41 19.68 8.56 -9.79
N VAL A 42 20.64 7.92 -9.15
CA VAL A 42 20.75 7.89 -7.69
C VAL A 42 21.59 9.09 -7.26
N ALA A 43 20.98 10.01 -6.52
CA ALA A 43 21.70 11.17 -5.99
C ALA A 43 22.61 10.76 -4.82
N ASP A 44 23.82 11.32 -4.80
CA ASP A 44 24.77 11.24 -3.71
C ASP A 44 25.16 12.65 -3.22
N VAL A 45 26.06 12.73 -2.24
CA VAL A 45 26.52 14.00 -1.68
C VAL A 45 27.21 14.87 -2.74
N ALA A 46 28.04 14.27 -3.60
CA ALA A 46 28.80 15.00 -4.60
C ALA A 46 27.88 15.64 -5.66
N ALA A 47 26.86 14.91 -6.09
CA ALA A 47 25.86 15.40 -7.03
C ALA A 47 25.04 16.58 -6.47
N LEU A 48 24.94 16.71 -5.15
CA LEU A 48 24.09 17.70 -4.49
C LEU A 48 24.85 18.90 -3.91
N ALA A 49 26.18 18.86 -3.87
CA ALA A 49 27.01 19.88 -3.21
C ALA A 49 26.95 21.28 -3.87
N GLY A 50 26.57 21.35 -5.16
CA GLY A 50 26.54 22.61 -5.92
C GLY A 50 25.21 23.37 -5.89
N PHE A 51 24.21 22.90 -5.14
CA PHE A 51 22.89 23.56 -5.06
C PHE A 51 22.79 24.48 -3.85
N ASP A 52 22.08 25.61 -4.01
CA ASP A 52 21.83 26.57 -2.91
C ASP A 52 20.93 25.99 -1.81
N ALA A 53 20.01 25.10 -2.19
CA ALA A 53 19.11 24.40 -1.29
C ALA A 53 18.89 22.96 -1.74
N VAL A 54 18.84 22.04 -0.77
CA VAL A 54 18.58 20.62 -1.00
C VAL A 54 17.32 20.19 -0.26
N VAL A 55 16.37 19.58 -0.98
CA VAL A 55 15.13 19.02 -0.41
C VAL A 55 15.13 17.52 -0.62
N ILE A 56 15.06 16.77 0.49
CA ILE A 56 15.09 15.31 0.52
C ILE A 56 13.67 14.75 0.61
N ALA A 57 13.25 14.15 -0.51
CA ALA A 57 11.96 13.48 -0.69
C ALA A 57 12.14 11.98 -0.99
N THR A 58 13.13 11.33 -0.37
CA THR A 58 13.59 9.95 -0.63
C THR A 58 12.59 8.84 -0.25
N GLY A 59 11.45 9.20 0.32
CA GLY A 59 10.37 8.27 0.64
C GLY A 59 10.67 7.40 1.85
N ILE A 60 10.31 6.12 1.76
CA ILE A 60 10.29 5.18 2.88
C ILE A 60 10.96 3.86 2.52
N THR A 61 11.18 3.04 3.55
CA THR A 61 11.44 1.60 3.43
C THR A 61 10.32 0.81 4.12
N PRO A 62 9.89 -0.35 3.58
CA PRO A 62 9.01 -1.26 4.31
C PRO A 62 9.62 -1.67 5.65
N ARG A 63 8.82 -1.65 6.72
CA ARG A 63 9.28 -2.07 8.04
C ARG A 63 9.51 -3.58 8.06
N ARG A 64 10.66 -4.01 8.59
CA ARG A 64 10.93 -5.44 8.85
C ARG A 64 10.08 -5.95 10.01
N VAL A 65 9.69 -7.20 9.92
CA VAL A 65 8.99 -7.93 10.99
C VAL A 65 9.97 -8.81 11.73
N ASP A 66 9.70 -9.05 13.01
CA ASP A 66 10.53 -9.86 13.88
C ASP A 66 9.65 -10.94 14.53
N PHE A 67 9.85 -12.18 14.08
CA PHE A 67 9.27 -13.41 14.61
C PHE A 67 10.08 -14.60 14.06
N PRO A 68 9.99 -15.80 14.67
CA PRO A 68 10.75 -16.96 14.21
C PRO A 68 10.50 -17.27 12.72
N GLY A 69 11.57 -17.30 11.92
CA GLY A 69 11.47 -17.51 10.47
C GLY A 69 11.10 -16.27 9.65
N ALA A 70 11.16 -15.06 10.20
CA ALA A 70 10.86 -13.83 9.45
C ALA A 70 11.68 -13.65 8.16
N ASP A 71 12.86 -14.27 8.04
CA ASP A 71 13.70 -14.29 6.83
C ASP A 71 13.43 -15.49 5.91
N HIS A 72 12.41 -16.30 6.20
CA HIS A 72 12.02 -17.45 5.36
C HIS A 72 11.60 -16.97 3.95
N PRO A 73 11.91 -17.71 2.86
CA PRO A 73 11.56 -17.30 1.49
C PRO A 73 10.07 -17.03 1.20
N LYS A 74 9.17 -17.53 2.07
CA LYS A 74 7.73 -17.26 2.00
C LYS A 74 7.37 -15.84 2.43
N VAL A 75 8.22 -15.18 3.22
CA VAL A 75 8.00 -13.84 3.75
C VAL A 75 8.49 -12.83 2.73
N VAL A 76 7.56 -12.06 2.17
CA VAL A 76 7.84 -11.12 1.09
C VAL A 76 7.27 -9.75 1.40
N THR A 77 7.86 -8.70 0.80
CA THR A 77 7.36 -7.34 1.00
C THR A 77 6.16 -7.07 0.11
N TYR A 78 5.25 -6.20 0.56
CA TYR A 78 4.14 -5.75 -0.28
C TYR A 78 4.63 -5.08 -1.58
N LEU A 79 5.80 -4.43 -1.57
CA LEU A 79 6.38 -3.82 -2.76
C LEU A 79 6.75 -4.87 -3.80
N ASP A 80 7.36 -5.98 -3.39
CA ASP A 80 7.76 -7.03 -4.34
C ASP A 80 6.56 -7.70 -4.98
N VAL A 81 5.47 -7.86 -4.23
CA VAL A 81 4.20 -8.37 -4.76
C VAL A 81 3.56 -7.38 -5.72
N LEU A 82 3.32 -6.14 -5.31
CA LEU A 82 2.62 -5.14 -6.13
C LEU A 82 3.41 -4.69 -7.36
N LEU A 83 4.74 -4.74 -7.30
CA LEU A 83 5.63 -4.46 -8.44
C LEU A 83 5.81 -5.68 -9.35
N GLY A 84 5.29 -6.85 -8.99
CA GLY A 84 5.36 -8.08 -9.78
C GLY A 84 6.73 -8.78 -9.75
N ARG A 85 7.57 -8.45 -8.77
CA ARG A 85 8.86 -9.14 -8.54
C ARG A 85 8.67 -10.51 -7.92
N VAL A 86 7.57 -10.70 -7.16
CA VAL A 86 7.15 -11.98 -6.61
C VAL A 86 5.71 -12.27 -7.04
N GLN A 87 5.51 -13.45 -7.63
CA GLN A 87 4.20 -14.03 -7.91
C GLN A 87 3.77 -14.88 -6.71
N VAL A 88 2.69 -14.49 -6.02
CA VAL A 88 2.19 -15.24 -4.87
C VAL A 88 1.19 -16.33 -5.28
N GLY A 89 1.22 -17.45 -4.56
CA GLY A 89 0.33 -18.60 -4.79
C GLY A 89 -1.11 -18.39 -4.31
N GLU A 90 -1.89 -19.46 -4.28
CA GLU A 90 -3.35 -19.43 -4.03
C GLU A 90 -3.75 -19.07 -2.60
N GLN A 91 -2.91 -19.41 -1.61
CA GLN A 91 -3.17 -19.20 -0.19
C GLN A 91 -2.13 -18.23 0.38
N VAL A 92 -2.58 -17.08 0.91
CA VAL A 92 -1.70 -15.98 1.32
C VAL A 92 -2.13 -15.40 2.66
N ALA A 93 -1.17 -15.17 3.56
CA ALA A 93 -1.37 -14.38 4.77
C ALA A 93 -0.80 -12.97 4.59
N ILE A 94 -1.50 -11.95 5.07
CA ILE A 94 -1.05 -10.55 5.09
C ILE A 94 -0.82 -10.16 6.55
N ILE A 95 0.40 -9.75 6.89
CA ILE A 95 0.76 -9.22 8.20
C ILE A 95 0.60 -7.70 8.19
N GLY A 96 -0.41 -7.20 8.88
CA GLY A 96 -0.72 -5.78 9.01
C GLY A 96 -2.01 -5.40 8.28
N ALA A 97 -3.02 -4.97 9.03
CA ALA A 97 -4.36 -4.61 8.51
C ALA A 97 -4.62 -3.10 8.50
N GLY A 98 -3.60 -2.31 8.17
CA GLY A 98 -3.73 -0.88 7.85
C GLY A 98 -4.09 -0.65 6.38
N GLY A 99 -4.01 0.60 5.90
CA GLY A 99 -4.36 0.95 4.51
C GLY A 99 -3.66 0.07 3.47
N ILE A 100 -2.33 -0.08 3.57
CA ILE A 100 -1.54 -0.95 2.67
C ILE A 100 -2.01 -2.41 2.73
N GLY A 101 -2.36 -2.92 3.93
CA GLY A 101 -2.84 -4.29 4.10
C GLY A 101 -4.17 -4.54 3.39
N PHE A 102 -5.09 -3.58 3.45
CA PHE A 102 -6.36 -3.64 2.72
C PHE A 102 -6.15 -3.52 1.21
N ASP A 103 -5.30 -2.61 0.76
CA ASP A 103 -4.94 -2.46 -0.66
C ASP A 103 -4.34 -3.75 -1.23
N VAL A 104 -3.42 -4.39 -0.50
CA VAL A 104 -2.84 -5.68 -0.89
C VAL A 104 -3.90 -6.78 -0.86
N GLY A 105 -4.79 -6.78 0.14
CA GLY A 105 -5.92 -7.71 0.19
C GLY A 105 -6.80 -7.60 -1.06
N GLU A 106 -7.13 -6.37 -1.46
CA GLU A 106 -7.93 -6.07 -2.65
C GLU A 106 -7.22 -6.52 -3.92
N PHE A 107 -5.94 -6.20 -4.06
CA PHE A 107 -5.10 -6.65 -5.17
C PHE A 107 -5.04 -8.19 -5.27
N LEU A 108 -4.91 -8.90 -4.15
CA LEU A 108 -4.70 -10.36 -4.16
C LEU A 108 -5.96 -11.17 -4.45
N VAL A 109 -7.15 -10.67 -4.07
CA VAL A 109 -8.43 -11.34 -4.34
C VAL A 109 -9.03 -10.95 -5.69
N HIS A 110 -8.45 -9.97 -6.37
CA HIS A 110 -8.91 -9.48 -7.67
C HIS A 110 -8.27 -10.26 -8.83
N GLU A 111 -9.03 -10.45 -9.90
CA GLU A 111 -8.58 -11.02 -11.15
C GLU A 111 -9.13 -10.21 -12.33
N GLY A 112 -8.31 -10.03 -13.37
CA GLY A 112 -8.69 -9.27 -14.55
C GLY A 112 -8.89 -7.77 -14.30
N PRO A 113 -9.61 -7.06 -15.21
CA PRO A 113 -9.88 -5.63 -15.07
C PRO A 113 -10.73 -5.34 -13.83
N SER A 114 -10.46 -4.20 -13.17
CA SER A 114 -11.23 -3.70 -12.03
C SER A 114 -12.70 -3.45 -12.39
N SER A 115 -13.63 -3.80 -11.50
CA SER A 115 -15.04 -3.45 -11.66
C SER A 115 -15.26 -1.92 -11.59
N ALA A 116 -14.34 -1.16 -10.99
CA ALA A 116 -14.39 0.30 -10.96
C ALA A 116 -14.34 0.95 -12.37
N LEU A 117 -13.88 0.21 -13.38
CA LEU A 117 -13.83 0.67 -14.78
C LEU A 117 -15.01 0.16 -15.62
N ASP A 118 -15.91 -0.62 -15.04
CA ASP A 118 -17.06 -1.23 -15.72
C ASP A 118 -18.33 -1.05 -14.86
N PRO A 119 -19.19 -0.06 -15.20
CA PRO A 119 -20.39 0.21 -14.43
C PRO A 119 -21.32 -0.99 -14.27
N ALA A 120 -21.44 -1.86 -15.28
CA ALA A 120 -22.33 -3.01 -15.22
C ALA A 120 -21.79 -4.06 -14.23
N ARG A 121 -20.49 -4.34 -14.27
CA ARG A 121 -19.84 -5.25 -13.29
C ARG A 121 -19.92 -4.69 -11.88
N TRP A 122 -19.65 -3.39 -11.71
CA TRP A 122 -19.76 -2.74 -10.41
C TRP A 122 -21.19 -2.82 -9.84
N MET A 123 -22.21 -2.52 -10.66
CA MET A 123 -23.62 -2.62 -10.25
C MET A 123 -23.98 -4.06 -9.82
N ALA A 124 -23.54 -5.07 -10.58
CA ALA A 124 -23.79 -6.47 -10.22
C ALA A 124 -23.11 -6.86 -8.89
N GLU A 125 -21.84 -6.47 -8.70
CA GLU A 125 -21.08 -6.73 -7.48
C GLU A 125 -21.75 -6.14 -6.24
N TRP A 126 -22.26 -4.91 -6.35
CA TRP A 126 -22.87 -4.16 -5.25
C TRP A 126 -24.38 -4.36 -5.11
N GLY A 127 -25.03 -5.05 -6.05
CA GLY A 127 -26.47 -5.29 -6.03
C GLY A 127 -27.28 -4.03 -6.35
N VAL A 128 -26.88 -3.31 -7.39
CA VAL A 128 -27.67 -2.21 -7.98
C VAL A 128 -28.48 -2.77 -9.14
N ASP A 129 -29.78 -2.52 -9.14
CA ASP A 129 -30.68 -2.83 -10.23
C ASP A 129 -30.50 -1.82 -11.37
N PRO A 130 -30.01 -2.23 -12.56
CA PRO A 130 -29.71 -1.32 -13.66
C PRO A 130 -30.96 -0.74 -14.33
N THR A 131 -32.16 -1.24 -14.03
CA THR A 131 -33.41 -0.65 -14.52
C THR A 131 -33.78 0.62 -13.76
N PHE A 132 -33.32 0.74 -12.50
CA PHE A 132 -33.69 1.80 -11.57
C PHE A 132 -35.21 1.93 -11.30
N GLU A 133 -36.00 0.90 -11.59
CA GLU A 133 -37.47 0.93 -11.43
C GLU A 133 -37.92 0.46 -10.05
N GLY A 134 -37.16 -0.43 -9.41
CA GLY A 134 -37.45 -0.97 -8.08
C GLY A 134 -37.23 0.02 -6.94
N ARG A 135 -37.80 -0.29 -5.75
CA ARG A 135 -37.60 0.51 -4.53
C ARG A 135 -36.11 0.67 -4.22
N GLY A 136 -35.58 1.88 -4.41
CA GLY A 136 -34.18 2.20 -4.15
C GLY A 136 -33.20 1.54 -5.12
N ALA A 137 -33.67 0.98 -6.24
CA ALA A 137 -32.86 0.29 -7.25
C ALA A 137 -31.91 -0.79 -6.67
N LEU A 138 -32.42 -1.59 -5.72
CA LEU A 138 -31.63 -2.63 -5.06
C LEU A 138 -31.90 -4.01 -5.68
N ALA A 139 -30.81 -4.70 -6.02
CA ALA A 139 -30.77 -6.10 -6.43
C ALA A 139 -29.97 -6.93 -5.39
N LYS A 140 -29.90 -8.25 -5.60
CA LYS A 140 -29.04 -9.11 -4.79
C LYS A 140 -27.58 -8.93 -5.22
N PRO A 141 -26.64 -8.58 -4.32
CA PRO A 141 -25.21 -8.51 -4.65
C PRO A 141 -24.68 -9.84 -5.18
N ALA A 142 -23.89 -9.78 -6.25
CA ALA A 142 -23.27 -10.93 -6.90
C ALA A 142 -21.76 -10.66 -7.10
N PRO A 143 -20.95 -10.61 -6.02
CA PRO A 143 -19.51 -10.45 -6.13
C PRO A 143 -18.90 -11.67 -6.84
N GLU A 144 -17.94 -11.41 -7.74
CA GLU A 144 -17.18 -12.48 -8.39
C GLU A 144 -16.38 -13.28 -7.35
N ALA A 145 -16.03 -14.52 -7.67
CA ALA A 145 -15.17 -15.34 -6.81
C ALA A 145 -13.81 -14.65 -6.54
N PRO A 146 -13.19 -14.85 -5.37
CA PRO A 146 -11.85 -14.34 -5.11
C PRO A 146 -10.80 -15.13 -5.89
N ALA A 147 -9.80 -14.45 -6.42
CA ALA A 147 -8.66 -15.08 -7.11
C ALA A 147 -7.79 -15.93 -6.16
N ARG A 148 -7.81 -15.62 -4.86
CA ARG A 148 -6.97 -16.25 -3.83
C ARG A 148 -7.69 -16.34 -2.50
N LYS A 149 -7.29 -17.32 -1.68
CA LYS A 149 -7.68 -17.41 -0.28
C LYS A 149 -6.72 -16.56 0.57
N VAL A 150 -7.27 -15.53 1.22
CA VAL A 150 -6.46 -14.54 1.93
C VAL A 150 -6.83 -14.48 3.41
N TRP A 151 -5.81 -14.43 4.26
CA TRP A 151 -5.92 -14.04 5.67
C TRP A 151 -5.32 -12.66 5.88
N LEU A 152 -6.06 -11.73 6.47
CA LEU A 152 -5.60 -10.40 6.83
C LEU A 152 -5.47 -10.29 8.34
N LEU A 153 -4.24 -10.15 8.82
CA LEU A 153 -3.88 -10.32 10.23
C LEU A 153 -3.42 -9.00 10.84
N GLN A 154 -3.78 -8.75 12.09
CA GLN A 154 -3.17 -7.67 12.90
C GLN A 154 -2.91 -8.13 14.34
N ARG A 155 -1.83 -7.59 14.92
CA ARG A 155 -1.48 -7.82 16.34
C ARG A 155 -2.46 -7.14 17.29
N SER A 156 -2.87 -5.91 16.96
CA SER A 156 -3.80 -5.16 17.81
C SER A 156 -5.14 -5.92 17.92
N PRO A 157 -5.74 -5.98 19.12
CA PRO A 157 -7.05 -6.57 19.27
C PRO A 157 -8.11 -5.76 18.52
N GLY A 158 -9.29 -6.37 18.36
CA GLY A 158 -10.44 -5.73 17.72
C GLY A 158 -10.47 -5.89 16.20
N LYS A 159 -11.46 -5.24 15.58
CA LYS A 159 -11.83 -5.44 14.19
C LYS A 159 -10.77 -4.87 13.22
N PRO A 160 -10.19 -5.70 12.32
CA PRO A 160 -9.32 -5.21 11.26
C PRO A 160 -9.99 -4.12 10.41
N GLY A 161 -9.23 -3.07 10.10
CA GLY A 161 -9.70 -1.93 9.33
C GLY A 161 -10.59 -0.93 10.09
N ALA A 162 -10.71 -1.04 11.42
CA ALA A 162 -11.49 -0.07 12.23
C ALA A 162 -10.95 1.38 12.15
N ARG A 163 -9.65 1.54 11.87
CA ARG A 163 -8.96 2.84 11.75
C ARG A 163 -8.77 3.32 10.30
N LEU A 164 -9.40 2.67 9.33
CA LEU A 164 -9.40 3.15 7.95
C LEU A 164 -10.18 4.47 7.82
N GLY A 165 -10.08 5.11 6.64
CA GLY A 165 -10.77 6.36 6.34
C GLY A 165 -12.24 6.33 6.73
N LYS A 166 -12.73 7.41 7.35
CA LYS A 166 -14.06 7.47 7.96
C LYS A 166 -15.19 7.13 6.98
N THR A 167 -15.06 7.58 5.73
CA THR A 167 -16.10 7.45 4.69
C THR A 167 -15.83 6.34 3.68
N THR A 168 -14.59 5.83 3.59
CA THR A 168 -14.18 4.84 2.58
C THR A 168 -13.78 3.50 3.19
N GLY A 169 -13.36 3.47 4.45
CA GLY A 169 -12.87 2.27 5.12
C GLY A 169 -13.91 1.15 5.22
N TRP A 170 -15.20 1.49 5.23
CA TRP A 170 -16.26 0.48 5.21
C TRP A 170 -16.38 -0.22 3.86
N ILE A 171 -16.07 0.48 2.76
CA ILE A 171 -16.11 -0.06 1.39
C ILE A 171 -15.11 -1.20 1.29
N HIS A 172 -13.82 -0.94 1.58
CA HIS A 172 -12.78 -1.98 1.53
C HIS A 172 -13.08 -3.18 2.44
N ARG A 173 -13.62 -2.94 3.64
CA ARG A 173 -14.04 -4.04 4.53
C ARG A 173 -15.19 -4.86 3.94
N ALA A 174 -16.16 -4.22 3.31
CA ALA A 174 -17.28 -4.89 2.66
C ALA A 174 -16.80 -5.71 1.46
N THR A 175 -15.96 -5.12 0.60
CA THR A 175 -15.35 -5.80 -0.56
C THR A 175 -14.58 -7.04 -0.14
N LEU A 176 -13.63 -6.92 0.79
CA LEU A 176 -12.85 -8.09 1.24
C LEU A 176 -13.71 -9.15 1.92
N LYS A 177 -14.75 -8.74 2.67
CA LYS A 177 -15.69 -9.70 3.27
C LYS A 177 -16.50 -10.43 2.19
N ALA A 178 -16.98 -9.72 1.17
CA ALA A 178 -17.71 -10.30 0.04
C ALA A 178 -16.85 -11.30 -0.75
N LYS A 179 -15.54 -11.04 -0.82
CA LYS A 179 -14.50 -11.91 -1.39
C LYS A 179 -14.01 -13.01 -0.42
N GLY A 180 -14.65 -13.19 0.73
CA GLY A 180 -14.35 -14.29 1.66
C GLY A 180 -13.00 -14.17 2.39
N VAL A 181 -12.39 -12.98 2.45
CA VAL A 181 -11.14 -12.76 3.18
C VAL A 181 -11.35 -12.99 4.67
N THR A 182 -10.50 -13.81 5.28
CA THR A 182 -10.52 -14.07 6.72
C THR A 182 -9.73 -12.97 7.44
N MET A 183 -10.41 -12.15 8.24
CA MET A 183 -9.80 -11.01 8.93
C MET A 183 -9.67 -11.30 10.43
N LEU A 184 -8.43 -11.35 10.95
CA LEU A 184 -8.15 -11.67 12.35
C LEU A 184 -7.41 -10.53 13.06
N GLY A 185 -7.90 -10.15 14.24
CA GLY A 185 -7.22 -9.23 15.16
C GLY A 185 -6.72 -9.97 16.41
N GLY A 186 -5.84 -9.33 17.19
CA GLY A 186 -5.28 -9.94 18.40
C GLY A 186 -4.32 -11.10 18.12
N VAL A 187 -3.69 -11.12 16.94
CA VAL A 187 -2.86 -12.25 16.49
C VAL A 187 -1.44 -12.13 17.03
N THR A 188 -0.91 -13.24 17.56
CA THR A 188 0.53 -13.42 17.81
C THR A 188 1.13 -14.29 16.71
N TYR A 189 2.23 -13.85 16.09
CA TYR A 189 2.96 -14.63 15.10
C TYR A 189 3.96 -15.55 15.81
N LEU A 190 3.78 -16.86 15.71
CA LEU A 190 4.61 -17.85 16.39
C LEU A 190 5.80 -18.29 15.54
N GLY A 191 5.64 -18.26 14.22
CA GLY A 191 6.71 -18.51 13.29
C GLY A 191 6.21 -18.87 11.90
N VAL A 192 7.11 -18.89 10.93
CA VAL A 192 6.85 -19.39 9.59
C VAL A 192 7.93 -20.40 9.19
N ASP A 193 7.49 -21.49 8.56
CA ASP A 193 8.36 -22.51 7.98
C ASP A 193 7.71 -23.06 6.70
N ASP A 194 8.23 -24.17 6.18
CA ASP A 194 7.73 -24.80 4.96
C ASP A 194 6.25 -25.17 5.03
N ALA A 195 5.73 -25.48 6.22
CA ALA A 195 4.33 -25.85 6.43
C ALA A 195 3.38 -24.65 6.39
N GLY A 196 3.87 -23.42 6.60
CA GLY A 196 3.09 -22.20 6.55
C GLY A 196 3.33 -21.28 7.75
N LEU A 197 2.35 -20.41 8.03
CA LEU A 197 2.43 -19.42 9.11
C LEU A 197 1.70 -19.95 10.35
N ARG A 198 2.41 -20.14 11.46
CA ARG A 198 1.83 -20.46 12.77
C ARG A 198 1.45 -19.17 13.49
N ILE A 199 0.22 -19.10 13.95
CA ILE A 199 -0.32 -17.98 14.72
C ILE A 199 -0.97 -18.45 16.02
N ARG A 200 -1.12 -17.54 16.97
CA ARG A 200 -2.02 -17.68 18.12
C ARG A 200 -3.07 -16.59 18.07
N VAL A 201 -4.34 -16.97 18.21
CA VAL A 201 -5.49 -16.07 18.30
C VAL A 201 -6.46 -16.62 19.32
N ASP A 202 -6.98 -15.76 20.21
CA ASP A 202 -7.87 -16.15 21.30
C ASP A 202 -7.34 -17.33 22.16
N GLY A 203 -6.02 -17.35 22.38
CA GLY A 203 -5.33 -18.39 23.15
C GLY A 203 -5.11 -19.72 22.39
N GLN A 204 -5.64 -19.86 21.18
CA GLN A 204 -5.52 -21.08 20.37
C GLN A 204 -4.46 -20.92 19.28
N GLU A 205 -3.64 -21.95 19.11
CA GLU A 205 -2.66 -22.01 18.02
C GLU A 205 -3.31 -22.54 16.75
N GLN A 206 -2.95 -21.93 15.62
CA GLN A 206 -3.43 -22.30 14.30
C GLN A 206 -2.27 -22.28 13.30
N LEU A 207 -2.20 -23.30 12.45
CA LEU A 207 -1.33 -23.30 11.28
C LEU A 207 -2.13 -22.84 10.07
N LEU A 208 -1.70 -21.73 9.46
CA LEU A 208 -2.22 -21.26 8.19
C LEU A 208 -1.36 -21.87 7.07
N PRO A 209 -1.89 -22.76 6.21
CA PRO A 209 -1.12 -23.44 5.17
C PRO A 209 -0.90 -22.52 3.96
N VAL A 210 -0.19 -21.42 4.19
CA VAL A 210 0.01 -20.37 3.20
C VAL A 210 1.27 -20.61 2.37
N SER A 211 1.16 -20.29 1.08
CA SER A 211 2.30 -20.27 0.17
C SER A 211 3.20 -19.07 0.44
N HIS A 212 2.62 -17.93 0.86
CA HIS A 212 3.32 -16.67 1.07
C HIS A 212 2.76 -15.91 2.27
N VAL A 213 3.62 -15.13 2.90
CA VAL A 213 3.30 -14.15 3.95
C VAL A 213 3.72 -12.78 3.45
N VAL A 214 2.76 -11.91 3.15
CA VAL A 214 3.02 -10.55 2.65
C VAL A 214 3.08 -9.58 3.83
N VAL A 215 4.20 -8.89 3.97
CA VAL A 215 4.43 -7.96 5.08
C VAL A 215 3.92 -6.56 4.72
N CYS A 216 2.88 -6.13 5.44
CA CYS A 216 2.25 -4.80 5.38
C CYS A 216 2.30 -4.12 6.77
N ALA A 217 3.39 -4.32 7.52
CA ALA A 217 3.50 -3.99 8.95
C ALA A 217 3.85 -2.51 9.24
N GLY A 218 3.82 -1.65 8.22
CA GLY A 218 4.17 -0.25 8.31
C GLY A 218 5.45 0.10 7.54
N GLN A 219 5.91 1.31 7.74
CA GLN A 219 6.99 1.93 6.97
C GLN A 219 7.94 2.69 7.91
N GLU A 220 9.16 2.92 7.43
CA GLU A 220 10.21 3.68 8.11
C GLU A 220 10.75 4.78 7.20
N PRO A 221 11.12 5.96 7.74
CA PRO A 221 11.69 7.03 6.92
C PRO A 221 13.03 6.64 6.30
N ARG A 222 13.23 6.95 5.02
CA ARG A 222 14.49 6.71 4.33
C ARG A 222 15.39 7.95 4.40
N ARG A 223 16.35 7.95 5.34
CA ARG A 223 17.18 9.13 5.70
C ARG A 223 18.70 8.96 5.47
N ASP A 224 19.12 7.90 4.79
CA ASP A 224 20.53 7.59 4.48
C ASP A 224 21.25 8.79 3.83
N LEU A 225 20.68 9.33 2.75
CA LEU A 225 21.27 10.47 2.04
C LEU A 225 21.27 11.75 2.87
N HIS A 226 20.21 12.00 3.65
CA HIS A 226 20.13 13.18 4.52
C HIS A 226 21.22 13.15 5.59
N ALA A 227 21.44 12.00 6.24
CA ALA A 227 22.52 11.86 7.21
C ALA A 227 23.90 12.08 6.58
N ALA A 228 24.12 11.58 5.35
CA ALA A 228 25.36 11.80 4.61
C ALA A 228 25.59 13.29 4.25
N LEU A 229 24.54 14.00 3.83
CA LEU A 229 24.60 15.44 3.54
C LEU A 229 24.91 16.26 4.81
N GLN A 230 24.26 15.94 5.93
CA GLN A 230 24.55 16.59 7.22
C GLN A 230 26.01 16.39 7.65
N ALA A 231 26.54 15.17 7.49
CA ALA A 231 27.95 14.88 7.79
C ALA A 231 28.93 15.66 6.88
N ALA A 232 28.50 16.02 5.67
CA ALA A 232 29.25 16.86 4.73
C ALA A 232 29.03 18.38 4.93
N GLY A 233 28.27 18.78 5.96
CA GLY A 233 27.97 20.19 6.24
C GLY A 233 26.94 20.83 5.29
N ILE A 234 26.22 20.03 4.50
CA ILE A 234 25.18 20.49 3.59
C ILE A 234 23.83 20.47 4.32
N ASN A 235 23.19 21.63 4.43
CA ASN A 235 21.86 21.73 5.02
C ASN A 235 20.82 21.22 4.02
N ALA A 236 20.05 20.21 4.42
CA ALA A 236 19.02 19.60 3.59
C ALA A 236 17.70 19.50 4.36
N GLN A 237 16.60 19.94 3.75
CA GLN A 237 15.27 19.86 4.35
C GLN A 237 14.60 18.52 4.02
N LEU A 238 13.96 17.88 5.00
CA LEU A 238 13.21 16.64 4.79
C LEU A 238 11.73 16.94 4.49
N ILE A 239 11.15 16.22 3.52
CA ILE A 239 9.70 16.24 3.27
C ILE A 239 9.12 14.83 3.07
N GLY A 240 7.82 14.69 3.32
CA GLY A 240 7.07 13.46 3.05
C GLY A 240 7.61 12.25 3.82
N GLY A 241 7.78 11.13 3.11
CA GLY A 241 8.21 9.85 3.68
C GLY A 241 9.54 9.90 4.41
N ALA A 242 10.46 10.73 3.91
CA ALA A 242 11.79 10.86 4.49
C ALA A 242 11.75 11.64 5.82
N ASP A 243 10.75 12.50 5.99
CA ASP A 243 10.49 13.20 7.25
C ASP A 243 9.75 12.27 8.22
N VAL A 244 8.48 11.96 7.99
CA VAL A 244 7.68 11.13 8.90
C VAL A 244 6.97 10.04 8.11
N ALA A 245 7.18 8.77 8.47
CA ALA A 245 6.53 7.63 7.82
C ALA A 245 5.30 7.11 8.58
N ALA A 246 5.18 7.43 9.88
CA ALA A 246 4.04 7.02 10.68
C ALA A 246 2.79 7.79 10.26
N GLU A 247 1.73 7.06 9.88
CA GLU A 247 0.46 7.65 9.41
C GLU A 247 0.62 8.64 8.24
N LEU A 248 1.72 8.54 7.49
CA LEU A 248 1.92 9.36 6.32
C LEU A 248 0.99 8.91 5.19
N ASP A 249 0.21 9.85 4.69
CA ASP A 249 -0.52 9.73 3.45
C ASP A 249 0.02 10.71 2.39
N ALA A 250 -0.42 10.52 1.15
CA ALA A 250 -0.03 11.39 0.06
C ALA A 250 -0.44 12.86 0.28
N LYS A 251 -1.54 13.10 1.02
CA LYS A 251 -2.00 14.46 1.34
C LYS A 251 -0.96 15.20 2.16
N ARG A 252 -0.44 14.61 3.22
CA ARG A 252 0.62 15.22 4.05
C ARG A 252 1.90 15.42 3.25
N ALA A 253 2.30 14.43 2.43
CA ALA A 253 3.51 14.56 1.61
C ALA A 253 3.41 15.73 0.61
N ILE A 254 2.26 15.87 -0.06
CA ILE A 254 2.00 16.96 -1.01
C ILE A 254 1.94 18.31 -0.27
N ASP A 255 1.24 18.40 0.86
CA ASP A 255 1.15 19.63 1.67
C ASP A 255 2.54 20.10 2.14
N GLN A 256 3.37 19.20 2.69
CA GLN A 256 4.74 19.54 3.12
C GLN A 256 5.59 20.04 1.96
N GLY A 257 5.60 19.32 0.83
CA GLY A 257 6.34 19.75 -0.36
C GLY A 257 5.88 21.11 -0.89
N SER A 258 4.56 21.35 -0.87
CA SER A 258 3.98 22.62 -1.32
C SER A 258 4.36 23.79 -0.40
N ARG A 259 4.39 23.56 0.92
CA ARG A 259 4.82 24.57 1.90
C ARG A 259 6.29 24.92 1.80
N VAL A 260 7.16 23.92 1.63
CA VAL A 260 8.60 24.16 1.42
C VAL A 260 8.81 24.95 0.14
N ALA A 261 8.16 24.57 -0.97
CA ALA A 261 8.28 25.29 -2.23
C ALA A 261 7.80 26.74 -2.15
N ALA A 262 6.80 27.06 -1.33
CA ALA A 262 6.30 28.43 -1.16
C ALA A 262 7.16 29.29 -0.21
N ALA A 263 8.09 28.68 0.53
CA ALA A 263 8.94 29.37 1.51
C ALA A 263 10.38 29.61 1.01
N LEU A 264 10.76 29.00 -0.10
CA LEU A 264 12.02 29.22 -0.82
C LEU A 264 11.88 30.39 -1.79
#